data_AF-A0A938LVI8-F1
#
_entry.id   AF-A0A938LVI8-F1
#
_cell.length_a   1.000
_cell.length_b   1.000
_cell.length_c   1.000
_cell.angle_alpha   90.00
_cell.angle_beta   90.00
_cell.angle_gamma   90.00
#
_symmetry.space_group_name_H-M   'P 1'
#
loop_
_entity.id
_entity.type
_entity.pdbx_description
1 polymer ?
#
loop_
_entity_poly.entity_id
_entity_poly.type
_entity_poly.pdbx_seq_one_letter_code
_entity_poly.pdbx_strand_id
1 'polypeptide(L)'
;MKRGQWARKTEFTSLPDGSVRRVITRRDGTIEKEEIIPAEKALVVAARAATGLSQATFARLLGVSVRTLQEWEQGRKVPSGAAATLLKVAARHPEVLQELAA
;
A
#
# COMPACT_ATOMS: atom_id res chain seq x y z
N MET A 1 10.10 0.36 -28.62
CA MET A 1 9.22 -0.43 -27.73
C MET A 1 10.08 -1.17 -26.70
N LYS A 2 10.06 -0.82 -25.42
CA LYS A 2 10.74 -1.60 -24.34
C LYS A 2 9.71 -2.11 -23.34
N ARG A 3 9.03 -3.21 -23.69
CA ARG A 3 8.21 -4.00 -22.77
C ARG A 3 9.15 -4.86 -21.93
N GLY A 4 9.23 -4.64 -20.61
CA GLY A 4 9.86 -5.59 -19.68
C GLY A 4 10.82 -5.07 -18.59
N GLN A 5 11.09 -3.75 -18.49
CA GLN A 5 12.21 -3.25 -17.67
C GLN A 5 11.88 -2.85 -16.22
N TRP A 6 10.67 -3.10 -15.71
CA TRP A 6 10.15 -2.48 -14.47
C TRP A 6 9.60 -3.46 -13.42
N ALA A 7 10.17 -4.66 -13.29
CA ALA A 7 9.86 -5.51 -12.14
C ALA A 7 10.62 -5.00 -10.90
N ARG A 8 9.96 -4.18 -10.07
CA ARG A 8 10.45 -3.77 -8.74
C ARG A 8 9.82 -4.66 -7.69
N LYS A 9 10.60 -5.08 -6.69
CA LYS A 9 10.08 -5.74 -5.48
C LYS A 9 9.93 -4.68 -4.39
N THR A 10 8.79 -4.66 -3.70
CA THR A 10 8.58 -3.79 -2.54
C THR A 10 8.32 -4.65 -1.32
N GLU A 11 9.17 -4.53 -0.30
CA GLU A 11 9.05 -5.22 0.97
C GLU A 11 8.66 -4.23 2.07
N PHE A 12 7.72 -4.62 2.93
CA PHE A 12 7.25 -3.84 4.06
C PHE A 12 7.51 -4.62 5.34
N THR A 13 8.25 -4.04 6.27
CA THR A 13 8.54 -4.62 7.59
C THR A 13 7.94 -3.74 8.67
N SER A 14 7.04 -4.29 9.48
CA SER A 14 6.47 -3.56 10.63
C SER A 14 7.50 -3.41 11.75
N LEU A 15 7.60 -2.22 12.32
CA LEU A 15 8.50 -1.89 13.42
C LEU A 15 7.73 -1.81 14.75
N PRO A 16 8.42 -1.96 15.91
CA PRO A 16 7.76 -2.00 17.23
C PRO A 16 6.98 -0.73 17.60
N ASP A 17 7.35 0.42 17.04
CA ASP A 17 6.67 1.71 17.23
C ASP A 17 5.45 1.88 16.30
N GLY A 18 5.09 0.85 15.54
CA GLY A 18 3.99 0.86 14.58
C GLY A 18 4.34 1.50 13.23
N SER A 19 5.55 2.05 13.07
CA SER A 19 6.04 2.49 11.76
C SER A 19 6.36 1.28 10.87
N VAL A 20 6.50 1.50 9.57
CA VAL A 20 6.81 0.45 8.61
C VAL A 20 8.02 0.84 7.79
N ARG A 21 9.05 -0.01 7.79
CA ARG A 21 10.18 0.10 6.88
C ARG A 21 9.76 -0.41 5.51
N ARG A 22 9.86 0.44 4.48
CA ARG A 22 9.64 0.06 3.08
C ARG A 22 10.97 0.00 2.35
N VAL A 23 11.27 -1.15 1.76
CA VAL A 23 12.44 -1.35 0.88
C VAL A 23 11.95 -1.63 -0.53
N ILE A 24 12.42 -0.84 -1.49
CA ILE A 24 12.18 -1.06 -2.91
C ILE A 24 13.47 -1.56 -3.54
N THR A 25 13.44 -2.78 -4.04
CA THR A 25 14.60 -3.46 -4.65
C THR A 25 14.38 -3.60 -6.15
N ARG A 26 15.42 -3.25 -6.91
CA ARG A 26 15.46 -3.47 -8.36
C ARG A 26 15.67 -4.95 -8.66
N ARG A 27 15.50 -5.33 -9.93
CA ARG A 27 15.72 -6.72 -10.39
C ARG A 27 17.14 -7.23 -10.13
N ASP A 28 18.13 -6.35 -10.18
CA ASP A 28 19.55 -6.67 -9.92
C ASP A 28 19.88 -6.81 -8.42
N GLY A 29 18.88 -6.69 -7.54
CA GLY A 29 19.07 -6.76 -6.09
C GLY A 29 19.51 -5.44 -5.45
N THR A 30 19.74 -4.38 -6.22
CA THR A 30 20.09 -3.07 -5.66
C THR A 30 18.88 -2.41 -5.01
N ILE A 31 19.09 -1.83 -3.83
CA ILE A 31 18.08 -1.03 -3.14
C ILE A 31 17.91 0.28 -3.91
N GLU A 32 16.74 0.50 -4.48
CA GLU A 32 16.36 1.76 -5.13
C GLU A 32 15.94 2.81 -4.10
N LYS A 33 15.24 2.37 -3.05
CA LYS A 33 14.73 3.25 -2.01
C LYS A 33 14.52 2.50 -0.72
N GLU A 34 14.90 3.13 0.38
CA GLU A 34 14.61 2.68 1.73
C GLU A 34 14.06 3.86 2.53
N GLU A 35 12.91 3.69 3.18
CA GLU A 35 12.33 4.72 4.04
C GLU A 35 11.54 4.11 5.20
N ILE A 36 11.46 4.84 6.31
CA ILE A 36 10.54 4.56 7.41
C ILE A 36 9.26 5.35 7.16
N ILE A 37 8.15 4.62 7.04
CA ILE A 37 6.80 5.16 6.91
C ILE A 37 6.23 5.28 8.33
N PRO A 38 5.93 6.49 8.82
CA PRO A 38 5.32 6.69 10.12
C PRO A 38 4.05 5.88 10.30
N ALA A 39 3.73 5.49 11.54
CA ALA A 39 2.60 4.62 11.86
C ALA A 39 1.26 5.11 11.28
N GLU A 40 1.06 6.43 11.26
CA GLU A 40 -0.15 7.06 10.71
C GLU A 40 -0.31 6.88 9.19
N LYS A 41 0.78 6.64 8.46
CA LYS A 41 0.81 6.39 7.01
C LYS A 41 0.91 4.90 6.68
N ALA A 42 1.58 4.16 7.56
CA ALA A 42 1.99 2.77 7.38
C ALA A 42 0.81 1.85 7.07
N LEU A 43 -0.30 2.00 7.79
CA LEU A 43 -1.46 1.13 7.62
C LEU A 43 -2.00 1.14 6.19
N VAL A 44 -2.15 2.31 5.57
CA VAL A 44 -2.77 2.42 4.24
C VAL A 44 -1.88 1.80 3.17
N VAL A 45 -0.59 2.14 3.22
CA VAL A 45 0.39 1.64 2.24
C VAL A 45 0.56 0.13 2.39
N ALA A 46 0.68 -0.37 3.62
CA ALA A 46 0.82 -1.80 3.90
C ALA A 46 -0.43 -2.57 3.49
N ALA A 47 -1.63 -2.07 3.80
CA ALA A 47 -2.89 -2.70 3.42
C ALA A 47 -3.01 -2.87 1.90
N ARG A 48 -2.74 -1.80 1.12
CA ARG A 48 -2.76 -1.92 -0.34
C ARG A 48 -1.68 -2.87 -0.84
N ALA A 49 -0.46 -2.76 -0.32
CA ALA A 49 0.64 -3.61 -0.76
C ALA A 49 0.34 -5.10 -0.53
N ALA A 50 -0.27 -5.45 0.60
CA ALA A 50 -0.69 -6.82 0.93
C ALA A 50 -1.66 -7.40 -0.12
N THR A 51 -2.56 -6.58 -0.67
CA THR A 51 -3.48 -7.02 -1.73
C THR A 51 -2.81 -7.22 -3.10
N GLY A 52 -1.65 -6.61 -3.34
CA GLY A 52 -1.03 -6.57 -4.67
C GLY A 52 -1.77 -5.69 -5.70
N LEU A 53 -2.83 -4.99 -5.31
CA LEU A 53 -3.65 -4.19 -6.21
C LEU A 53 -2.99 -2.84 -6.56
N SER A 54 -3.32 -2.36 -7.77
CA SER A 54 -2.98 -1.00 -8.19
C SER A 54 -3.70 0.04 -7.32
N GLN A 55 -3.17 1.27 -7.24
CA GLN A 55 -3.87 2.37 -6.55
C GLN A 55 -5.28 2.60 -7.11
N ALA A 56 -5.45 2.49 -8.44
CA ALA A 56 -6.75 2.69 -9.09
C ALA A 56 -7.77 1.62 -8.67
N THR A 57 -7.38 0.34 -8.74
CA THR A 57 -8.26 -0.77 -8.36
C THR A 57 -8.60 -0.73 -6.87
N PHE A 58 -7.60 -0.49 -6.01
CA PHE A 58 -7.78 -0.42 -4.57
C PHE A 58 -8.68 0.75 -4.16
N ALA A 59 -8.47 1.95 -4.74
CA ALA A 59 -9.31 3.11 -4.48
C ALA A 59 -10.78 2.87 -4.89
N ARG A 60 -10.99 2.25 -6.06
CA ARG A 60 -12.33 1.86 -6.54
C ARG A 60 -13.04 0.94 -5.54
N LEU A 61 -12.36 -0.09 -5.04
CA LEU A 61 -12.95 -1.03 -4.07
C LEU A 61 -13.25 -0.37 -2.72
N LEU A 62 -12.42 0.58 -2.29
CA LEU A 62 -12.67 1.37 -1.08
C LEU A 62 -13.74 2.47 -1.26
N GLY A 63 -14.24 2.68 -2.48
CA GLY A 63 -15.23 3.71 -2.77
C GLY A 63 -14.69 5.14 -2.66
N VAL A 64 -13.39 5.34 -2.93
CA VAL A 64 -12.73 6.66 -2.87
C VAL A 64 -12.00 6.99 -4.16
N SER A 65 -11.70 8.28 -4.36
CA SER A 65 -10.87 8.70 -5.50
C SER A 65 -9.43 8.22 -5.32
N VAL A 66 -8.71 8.01 -6.44
CA VAL A 66 -7.26 7.74 -6.42
C VAL A 66 -6.51 8.87 -5.72
N ARG A 67 -6.97 10.11 -5.89
CA ARG A 67 -6.41 11.29 -5.22
C ARG A 67 -6.54 11.19 -3.70
N THR A 68 -7.69 10.75 -3.19
CA THR A 68 -7.93 10.52 -1.76
C THR A 68 -6.98 9.45 -1.21
N LEU A 69 -6.86 8.32 -1.91
CA LEU A 69 -5.93 7.26 -1.52
C LEU A 69 -4.47 7.77 -1.47
N GLN A 70 -4.06 8.58 -2.45
CA GLN A 70 -2.72 9.17 -2.46
C GLN A 70 -2.50 10.16 -1.30
N GLU A 71 -3.51 10.96 -0.94
CA GLU A 71 -3.44 11.84 0.24
C GLU A 71 -3.27 11.04 1.54
N TRP A 72 -3.87 9.85 1.64
CA TRP A 72 -3.66 8.93 2.76
C TRP A 72 -2.29 8.27 2.75
N GLU A 73 -1.84 7.71 1.62
CA GLU A 73 -0.53 7.07 1.50
C GLU A 73 0.63 8.05 1.72
N GLN A 74 0.43 9.34 1.41
CA GLN A 74 1.38 10.41 1.72
C GLN A 74 1.23 10.96 3.15
N GLY A 75 0.17 10.58 3.86
CA GLY A 75 -0.19 11.07 5.20
C GLY A 75 -0.55 12.54 5.26
N ARG A 76 -1.04 13.11 4.16
CA ARG A 76 -1.63 14.45 4.15
C ARG A 76 -3.03 14.45 4.77
N LYS A 77 -3.70 13.30 4.74
CA LYS A 77 -4.98 13.05 5.41
C LYS A 77 -4.96 11.68 6.07
N VAL A 78 -5.80 11.52 7.09
CA VAL A 78 -5.99 10.26 7.79
C VAL A 78 -7.36 9.68 7.41
N PRO A 79 -7.45 8.40 7.01
CA PRO A 79 -8.73 7.75 6.78
C PRO A 79 -9.52 7.67 8.09
N SER A 80 -10.83 7.88 8.03
CA SER A 80 -11.72 7.84 9.19
C SER A 80 -12.94 6.95 8.94
N GLY A 81 -13.67 6.62 10.01
CA GLY A 81 -14.92 5.87 9.94
C GLY A 81 -14.80 4.54 9.20
N ALA A 82 -15.70 4.32 8.23
CA ALA A 82 -15.75 3.10 7.43
C ALA A 82 -14.44 2.83 6.67
N ALA A 83 -13.80 3.86 6.12
CA ALA A 83 -12.55 3.70 5.38
C ALA A 83 -11.41 3.16 6.27
N ALA A 84 -11.28 3.66 7.49
CA ALA A 84 -10.29 3.15 8.45
C ALA A 84 -10.55 1.68 8.82
N THR A 85 -11.82 1.28 8.91
CA THR A 85 -12.22 -0.10 9.18
C THR A 85 -11.90 -1.01 7.99
N LEU A 86 -12.25 -0.60 6.77
CA LEU A 86 -11.95 -1.35 5.55
C LEU A 86 -10.44 -1.51 5.33
N LEU A 87 -9.62 -0.52 5.66
CA LEU A 87 -8.17 -0.64 5.59
C LEU A 87 -7.62 -1.67 6.58
N LYS A 88 -8.20 -1.78 7.78
CA LYS A 88 -7.84 -2.86 8.73
C LYS A 88 -8.24 -4.23 8.20
N VAL A 89 -9.39 -4.35 7.55
CA VAL A 89 -9.81 -5.59 6.88
C VAL A 89 -8.82 -5.92 5.76
N ALA A 90 -8.53 -4.98 4.86
CA ALA A 90 -7.57 -5.18 3.77
C ALA A 90 -6.16 -5.56 4.26
N ALA A 91 -5.73 -5.05 5.42
CA ALA A 91 -4.45 -5.41 6.02
C ALA A 91 -4.43 -6.83 6.62
N ARG A 92 -5.54 -7.30 7.19
CA ARG A 92 -5.65 -8.61 7.86
C ARG A 92 -6.09 -9.74 6.92
N HIS A 93 -6.93 -9.39 5.95
CA HIS A 93 -7.62 -10.27 5.02
C HIS A 93 -7.51 -9.71 3.59
N PRO A 94 -6.30 -9.58 3.04
CA PRO A 94 -6.11 -9.04 1.69
C PRO A 94 -6.84 -9.85 0.60
N GLU A 95 -7.05 -11.15 0.84
CA GLU A 95 -7.79 -12.07 -0.04
C GLU A 95 -9.20 -11.60 -0.36
N VAL A 96 -9.88 -10.94 0.59
CA VAL A 96 -11.24 -10.42 0.40
C VAL A 96 -11.28 -9.37 -0.70
N LEU A 97 -10.28 -8.46 -0.75
CA LEU A 97 -10.22 -7.44 -1.78
C LEU A 97 -9.71 -7.99 -3.12
N GLN A 98 -8.89 -9.04 -3.08
CA GLN A 98 -8.44 -9.72 -4.29
C GLN A 98 -9.62 -10.43 -4.97
N GLU A 99 -10.49 -11.09 -4.20
CA GLU A 99 -11.71 -11.71 -4.71
C GLU A 99 -12.66 -10.69 -5.34
N LEU A 100 -12.88 -9.53 -4.70
CA LEU A 100 -13.71 -8.45 -5.25
C LEU A 100 -13.11 -7.76 -6.48
N ALA A 101 -11.82 -7.97 -6.76
CA ALA A 101 -11.14 -7.40 -7.92
C ALA A 101 -11.24 -8.29 -9.18
N ALA A 102 -11.66 -9.55 -9.03
CA ALA A 102 -11.90 -10.50 -10.12
C ALA A 102 -13.19 -10.16 -10.89
#